data_AF-A0A7W1FAN0-F1
#
_entry.id   AF-A0A7W1FAN0-F1
#
_cell.length_a   1.000
_cell.length_b   1.000
_cell.length_c   1.000
_cell.angle_alpha   90.00
_cell.angle_beta   90.00
_cell.angle_gamma   90.00
#
_symmetry.space_group_name_H-M   'P 1'
#
loop_
_entity.id
_entity.type
_entity.pdbx_description
1 polymer ?
#
loop_
_entity_poly.entity_id
_entity_poly.type
_entity_poly.pdbx_seq_one_letter_code
_entity_poly.pdbx_strand_id
1 'polypeptide(L)'
;SVKEGFASGSGRSQSPELARTLIRAAAQEAIRQAGDLPPFQPHPPYTLEVDTMNTRIADVASLQLRTERPAPRTLRLETDDIRELYQVLLSWMTLGNTVAPHYRVD
;
A
#
# COMPACT_ATOMS: atom_id res chain seq x y z
N SER A 1 -16.99 -1.74 10.64
CA SER A 1 -15.61 -1.25 10.89
C SER A 1 -15.39 -1.09 12.40
N VAL A 2 -14.17 -1.29 12.90
CA VAL A 2 -13.81 -1.06 14.33
C VAL A 2 -13.29 0.35 14.61
N LYS A 3 -13.06 1.14 13.57
CA LYS A 3 -12.64 2.54 13.65
C LYS A 3 -13.24 3.35 12.51
N GLU A 4 -13.39 4.64 12.74
CA GLU A 4 -13.82 5.63 11.78
C GLU A 4 -12.75 6.72 11.71
N GLY A 5 -12.15 6.93 10.53
CA GLY A 5 -11.11 7.96 10.33
C GLY A 5 -11.74 9.30 9.96
N PHE A 6 -11.27 10.39 10.56
CA PHE A 6 -11.78 11.75 10.27
C PHE A 6 -10.72 12.65 9.64
N ALA A 7 -9.46 12.54 10.09
CA ALA A 7 -8.33 13.27 9.54
C ALA A 7 -7.03 12.48 9.75
N SER A 8 -5.94 12.93 9.15
CA SER A 8 -4.61 12.36 9.42
C SER A 8 -4.33 12.37 10.92
N GLY A 9 -4.05 11.20 11.50
CA GLY A 9 -3.82 11.04 12.94
C GLY A 9 -5.06 11.18 13.83
N SER A 10 -6.28 11.27 13.27
CA SER A 10 -7.52 11.43 14.02
C SER A 10 -8.61 10.45 13.57
N GLY A 11 -9.29 9.86 14.54
CA GLY A 11 -10.41 8.98 14.30
C GLY A 11 -11.11 8.58 15.59
N ARG A 12 -12.27 7.96 15.46
CA ARG A 12 -13.01 7.37 16.56
C ARG A 12 -12.89 5.85 16.50
N SER A 13 -12.26 5.28 17.53
CA SER A 13 -12.19 3.84 17.73
C SER A 13 -13.33 3.36 18.61
N GLN A 14 -13.79 2.14 18.38
CA GLN A 14 -14.63 1.45 19.36
C GLN A 14 -13.82 1.08 20.62
N SER A 15 -14.49 0.78 21.74
CA SER A 15 -13.81 0.24 22.91
C SER A 15 -13.11 -1.10 22.56
N PRO A 16 -12.01 -1.48 23.22
CA PRO A 16 -11.31 -2.74 22.94
C PRO A 16 -12.23 -3.97 22.98
N GLU A 17 -13.15 -4.03 23.93
CA GLU A 17 -14.10 -5.14 24.12
C GLU A 17 -15.06 -5.24 22.93
N LEU A 18 -15.60 -4.11 22.50
CA LEU A 18 -16.50 -4.05 21.35
C LEU A 18 -15.74 -4.35 20.05
N ALA A 19 -14.54 -3.80 19.87
CA ALA A 19 -13.70 -4.07 18.69
C ALA A 19 -13.39 -5.56 18.56
N ARG A 20 -13.01 -6.25 19.65
CA ARG A 20 -12.76 -7.70 19.66
C ARG A 20 -14.00 -8.49 19.28
N THR A 21 -15.16 -8.09 19.80
CA THR A 21 -16.45 -8.73 19.48
C THR A 21 -16.77 -8.60 17.99
N LEU A 22 -16.64 -7.39 17.44
CA LEU A 22 -16.88 -7.11 16.03
C LEU A 22 -15.90 -7.85 15.11
N ILE A 23 -14.61 -7.88 15.45
CA ILE A 23 -13.59 -8.61 14.68
C ILE A 23 -13.91 -10.11 14.65
N ARG A 24 -14.27 -10.70 15.79
CA ARG A 24 -14.61 -12.13 15.85
C ARG A 24 -15.85 -12.46 15.00
N ALA A 25 -16.89 -11.63 15.10
CA ALA A 25 -18.10 -11.81 14.32
C ALA A 25 -17.83 -11.68 12.81
N ALA A 26 -17.06 -10.66 12.40
CA ALA A 26 -16.68 -10.46 11.00
C ALA A 26 -15.80 -11.59 10.45
N ALA A 27 -14.85 -12.09 11.24
CA ALA A 27 -14.02 -13.23 10.86
C ALA A 27 -14.85 -14.51 10.66
N GLN A 28 -15.82 -14.78 11.55
CA GLN A 28 -16.74 -15.90 11.39
C GLN A 28 -17.58 -15.78 10.12
N GLU A 29 -18.08 -14.57 9.83
CA GLU A 29 -18.84 -14.32 8.60
C GLU A 29 -17.99 -14.50 7.34
N ALA A 30 -16.77 -13.97 7.33
CA ALA A 30 -15.84 -14.12 6.21
C ALA A 30 -15.53 -15.61 5.91
N ILE A 31 -15.37 -16.43 6.95
CA ILE A 31 -15.15 -17.88 6.77
C ILE A 31 -16.41 -18.55 6.21
N ARG A 32 -17.61 -18.19 6.68
CA ARG A 32 -18.87 -18.74 6.15
C ARG A 32 -19.04 -18.43 4.67
N GLN A 33 -18.68 -17.22 4.25
CA GLN A 33 -18.80 -16.76 2.86
C GLN A 33 -17.57 -17.10 1.99
N ALA A 34 -16.55 -17.78 2.53
CA ALA A 34 -15.28 -17.95 1.82
C ALA A 34 -15.43 -18.68 0.47
N GLY A 35 -16.41 -19.57 0.33
CA GLY A 35 -16.71 -20.24 -0.93
C GLY A 35 -17.31 -19.32 -2.01
N ASP A 36 -17.92 -18.22 -1.61
CA ASP A 36 -18.59 -17.25 -2.49
C ASP A 36 -17.70 -16.04 -2.82
N LEU A 37 -16.53 -15.95 -2.21
CA LEU A 37 -15.57 -14.86 -2.40
C LEU A 37 -14.41 -15.35 -3.28
N PRO A 38 -14.48 -15.15 -4.61
CA PRO A 38 -13.40 -15.58 -5.49
C PRO A 38 -12.10 -14.81 -5.16
N PRO A 39 -10.93 -15.47 -5.23
CA PRO A 39 -9.66 -14.79 -5.07
C PRO A 39 -9.49 -13.68 -6.12
N PHE A 40 -8.92 -12.55 -5.71
CA PHE A 40 -8.50 -11.52 -6.65
C PHE A 40 -7.29 -12.02 -7.45
N GLN A 41 -7.52 -12.33 -8.72
CA GLN A 41 -6.51 -12.85 -9.66
C GLN A 41 -6.38 -11.89 -10.84
N PRO A 42 -5.58 -10.81 -10.74
CA PRO A 42 -5.29 -9.98 -11.89
C PRO A 42 -4.57 -10.81 -12.94
N HIS A 43 -4.69 -10.43 -14.22
CA HIS A 43 -3.97 -11.04 -15.33
C HIS A 43 -2.83 -10.12 -15.78
N PRO A 44 -1.69 -10.69 -16.25
CA PRO A 44 -0.61 -9.90 -16.80
C PRO A 44 -1.00 -9.23 -18.14
N PRO A 45 -0.29 -8.15 -18.55
CA PRO A 45 0.83 -7.53 -17.83
C PRO A 45 0.34 -6.77 -16.60
N TYR A 46 1.12 -6.86 -15.52
CA TYR A 46 0.85 -6.15 -14.27
C TYR A 46 1.56 -4.80 -14.27
N THR A 47 0.81 -3.74 -14.00
CA THR A 47 1.37 -2.39 -13.87
C THR A 47 1.33 -1.95 -12.42
N LEU A 48 2.49 -1.56 -11.87
CA LEU A 48 2.58 -0.80 -10.63
C LEU A 48 2.86 0.66 -10.97
N GLU A 49 1.97 1.55 -10.53
CA GLU A 49 2.14 2.99 -10.65
C GLU A 49 2.02 3.64 -9.28
N VAL A 50 2.98 4.50 -8.94
CA VAL A 50 3.07 5.15 -7.62
C VAL A 50 3.32 6.63 -7.79
N ASP A 51 2.43 7.43 -7.21
CA ASP A 51 2.66 8.86 -6.98
C ASP A 51 3.39 9.06 -5.66
N THR A 52 4.58 9.65 -5.74
CA THR A 52 5.42 9.94 -4.59
C THR A 52 5.06 11.29 -3.97
N MET A 53 5.38 11.46 -2.69
CA MET A 53 5.10 12.69 -1.96
C MET A 53 5.80 13.91 -2.60
N ASN A 54 7.04 13.74 -3.03
CA ASN A 54 7.85 14.79 -3.64
C ASN A 54 8.79 14.21 -4.72
N THR A 55 9.35 15.10 -5.54
CA THR A 55 10.22 14.71 -6.66
C THR A 55 11.50 14.02 -6.21
N ARG A 56 12.05 14.34 -5.02
CA ARG A 56 13.27 13.72 -4.49
C ARG A 56 13.11 12.22 -4.26
N ILE A 57 11.95 11.80 -3.73
CA ILE A 57 11.64 10.38 -3.58
C ILE A 57 11.59 9.70 -4.95
N ALA A 58 10.95 10.33 -5.94
CA ALA A 58 10.90 9.79 -7.30
C ALA A 58 12.30 9.72 -7.94
N ASP A 59 13.15 10.72 -7.73
CA ASP A 59 14.53 10.76 -8.22
C ASP A 59 15.31 9.52 -7.74
N VAL A 60 15.32 9.28 -6.42
CA VAL A 60 16.11 8.18 -5.84
C VAL A 60 15.50 6.81 -6.12
N ALA A 61 14.18 6.66 -6.07
CA ALA A 61 13.52 5.40 -6.38
C ALA A 61 13.64 5.01 -7.86
N SER A 62 13.74 5.99 -8.78
CA SER A 62 13.94 5.73 -10.21
C SER A 62 15.30 5.11 -10.57
N LEU A 63 16.24 5.02 -9.61
CA LEU A 63 17.51 4.30 -9.79
C LEU A 63 17.31 2.78 -9.89
N GLN A 64 16.19 2.27 -9.41
CA GLN A 64 15.82 0.86 -9.60
C GLN A 64 15.63 0.56 -11.09
N LEU A 65 16.32 -0.46 -11.60
CA LEU A 65 16.24 -0.85 -13.01
C LEU A 65 14.79 -1.10 -13.44
N ARG A 66 14.51 -0.76 -14.71
CA ARG A 66 13.19 -0.88 -15.36
C ARG A 66 12.10 0.05 -14.81
N THR A 67 12.44 0.97 -13.90
CA THR A 67 11.50 2.00 -13.45
C THR A 67 11.35 3.07 -14.52
N GLU A 68 10.14 3.24 -15.01
CA GLU A 68 9.76 4.39 -15.82
C GLU A 68 9.37 5.57 -14.92
N ARG A 69 9.62 6.79 -15.41
CA ARG A 69 9.21 8.02 -14.74
C ARG A 69 8.32 8.86 -15.67
N PRO A 70 7.02 8.50 -15.81
CA PRO A 70 6.12 9.17 -16.75
C PRO A 70 5.76 10.60 -16.35
N ALA A 71 5.94 10.99 -15.08
CA ALA A 71 5.72 12.36 -14.60
C ALA A 71 6.68 12.69 -13.43
N PRO A 72 6.80 13.97 -13.01
CA PRO A 72 7.80 14.38 -12.02
C PRO A 72 7.78 13.62 -10.69
N ARG A 73 6.60 13.15 -10.26
CA ARG A 73 6.41 12.39 -9.01
C ARG A 73 5.82 10.99 -9.24
N THR A 74 5.75 10.53 -10.48
CA THR A 74 5.11 9.26 -10.80
C THR A 74 6.17 8.27 -11.25
N LEU A 75 6.17 7.09 -10.63
CA LEU A 75 6.99 5.94 -11.01
C LEU A 75 6.07 4.86 -11.57
N ARG A 76 6.53 4.17 -12.62
CA ARG A 76 5.79 3.06 -13.23
C ARG A 76 6.71 1.89 -13.51
N LEU A 77 6.21 0.68 -13.33
CA LEU A 77 6.84 -0.54 -13.81
C LEU A 77 5.76 -1.51 -14.31
N GLU A 78 6.04 -2.13 -15.45
CA GLU A 78 5.21 -3.18 -16.06
C GLU A 78 5.98 -4.50 -16.11
N THR A 79 5.31 -5.60 -15.76
CA THR A 79 5.89 -6.95 -15.75
C THR A 79 4.81 -8.04 -15.82
N ASP A 80 5.16 -9.21 -16.32
CA ASP A 80 4.31 -10.40 -16.30
C ASP A 80 4.44 -11.20 -14.98
N ASP A 81 5.37 -10.83 -14.09
CA ASP A 81 5.57 -11.49 -12.79
C ASP A 81 5.12 -10.59 -11.62
N ILE A 82 4.00 -10.94 -10.99
CA ILE A 82 3.45 -10.20 -9.84
C ILE A 82 4.43 -10.09 -8.65
N ARG A 83 5.37 -11.04 -8.52
CA ARG A 83 6.40 -11.00 -7.47
C ARG A 83 7.41 -9.89 -7.74
N GLU A 84 7.73 -9.62 -9.00
CA GLU A 84 8.60 -8.51 -9.39
C GLU A 84 7.96 -7.18 -9.00
N LEU A 85 6.65 -6.99 -9.19
CA LEU A 85 5.96 -5.77 -8.73
C LEU A 85 6.16 -5.54 -7.23
N TYR A 86 6.01 -6.59 -6.41
CA TYR A 86 6.15 -6.45 -4.96
C TYR A 86 7.60 -6.16 -4.56
N GLN A 87 8.58 -6.81 -5.20
CA GLN A 87 10.01 -6.54 -4.98
C GLN A 87 10.37 -5.11 -5.37
N VAL A 88 9.89 -4.63 -6.50
CA VAL A 88 10.10 -3.25 -6.98
C VAL A 88 9.46 -2.25 -6.03
N LEU A 89 8.24 -2.50 -5.57
CA LEU A 89 7.58 -1.64 -4.58
C LEU A 89 8.41 -1.51 -3.30
N LEU A 90 8.92 -2.63 -2.78
CA LEU A 90 9.80 -2.64 -1.61
C LEU A 90 11.10 -1.84 -1.89
N SER A 91 11.74 -2.08 -3.03
CA SER A 91 12.95 -1.34 -3.43
C SER A 91 12.70 0.17 -3.53
N TRP A 92 11.62 0.60 -4.19
CA TRP A 92 11.24 2.01 -4.26
C TRP A 92 10.98 2.62 -2.88
N MET A 93 10.31 1.90 -1.98
CA MET A 93 10.10 2.37 -0.60
C MET A 93 11.42 2.48 0.17
N THR A 94 12.30 1.49 0.07
CA THR A 94 13.62 1.51 0.72
C THR A 94 14.47 2.68 0.21
N LEU A 95 14.55 2.85 -1.11
CA LEU A 95 15.27 3.95 -1.75
C LEU A 95 14.67 5.31 -1.39
N GLY A 96 13.35 5.45 -1.51
CA GLY A 96 12.63 6.67 -1.18
C GLY A 96 12.79 7.10 0.27
N ASN A 97 12.82 6.14 1.20
CA ASN A 97 12.99 6.42 2.62
C ASN A 97 14.35 7.05 2.97
N THR A 98 15.38 6.88 2.12
CA THR A 98 16.71 7.50 2.32
C THR A 98 16.69 9.03 2.19
N VAL A 99 15.68 9.59 1.52
CA VAL A 99 15.51 11.03 1.28
C VAL A 99 14.15 11.54 1.75
N ALA A 100 13.36 10.68 2.40
CA ALA A 100 12.09 11.07 2.97
C ALA A 100 12.32 12.08 4.09
N PRO A 101 11.51 13.14 4.18
CA PRO A 101 11.61 14.07 5.30
C PRO A 101 11.32 13.33 6.60
N HIS A 102 12.32 13.23 7.47
CA HIS A 102 12.10 12.81 8.84
C HIS A 102 11.48 13.98 9.59
N TYR A 103 10.16 13.93 9.77
CA TYR A 103 9.50 14.85 10.69
C TYR A 103 10.03 14.55 12.09
N ARG A 104 10.83 15.46 12.64
CA ARG A 104 11.09 15.49 14.07
C ARG A 104 9.77 15.89 14.73
N VAL A 105 9.28 15.01 15.60
CA VAL A 105 8.23 15.38 16.55
C VAL A 105 9.00 15.99 17.71
N ASP A 106 9.05 17.32 17.74
CA ASP A 106 9.48 18.07 18.91
C ASP A 106 8.39 18.03 19.99
#